data_AF-A0A268FH83-F1
#
_entry.id   AF-A0A268FH83-F1
#
_cell.length_a   1.000
_cell.length_b   1.000
_cell.length_c   1.000
_cell.angle_alpha   90.00
_cell.angle_beta   90.00
_cell.angle_gamma   90.00
#
_symmetry.space_group_name_H-M   'P 1'
#
loop_
_entity.id
_entity.type
_entity.pdbx_description
1 polymer ?
#
loop_
_entity_poly.entity_id
_entity_poly.type
_entity_poly.pdbx_seq_one_letter_code
_entity_poly.pdbx_strand_id
1 'polypeptide(L)'
;MKKKFLITGLVLFIVIFSSFYAYASTLSISGKSDNGMWKYTYKKNLDLSEPTGWQGKLKQLDKQKVEVKELTFTDNDEILAQTDSFVEGTDIDGSVTTLHPFATEFYLGNSPKRGHIYKMAVKWQKEGETYEDTFTIH
;
A
#
# COMPACT_ATOMS: atom_id res chain seq x y z
N MET A 1 9.41 46.33 -7.60
CA MET A 1 10.31 45.24 -7.12
C MET A 1 9.57 44.11 -6.41
N LYS A 2 8.62 44.36 -5.49
CA LYS A 2 7.92 43.34 -4.68
C LYS A 2 7.21 42.21 -5.47
N LYS A 3 6.56 42.50 -6.61
CA LYS A 3 5.87 41.49 -7.46
C LYS A 3 6.83 40.47 -8.09
N LYS A 4 8.04 40.88 -8.49
CA LYS A 4 9.03 39.97 -9.11
C LYS A 4 9.58 38.98 -8.07
N PHE A 5 9.89 39.45 -6.87
CA PHE A 5 10.30 38.57 -5.75
C PHE A 5 9.18 37.62 -5.30
N LEU A 6 7.92 38.05 -5.31
CA LEU A 6 6.76 37.19 -5.05
C LEU A 6 6.60 36.08 -6.09
N ILE A 7 6.74 36.39 -7.38
CA ILE A 7 6.66 35.41 -8.46
C ILE A 7 7.85 34.45 -8.39
N THR A 8 9.08 34.94 -8.19
CA THR A 8 10.26 34.08 -8.03
C THR A 8 10.14 33.17 -6.81
N GLY A 9 9.63 33.67 -5.68
CA GLY A 9 9.39 32.87 -4.48
C GLY A 9 8.31 31.79 -4.69
N LEU A 10 7.22 32.13 -5.39
CA LEU A 10 6.16 31.17 -5.73
C LEU A 10 6.68 30.05 -6.65
N VAL A 11 7.49 30.40 -7.65
CA VAL A 11 8.09 29.42 -8.56
C VAL A 11 9.06 28.50 -7.81
N LEU A 12 9.91 29.04 -6.94
CA LEU A 12 10.80 28.24 -6.09
C LEU A 12 10.02 27.29 -5.17
N PHE A 13 8.93 27.77 -4.56
CA PHE A 13 8.09 26.96 -3.70
C PHE A 13 7.43 25.81 -4.48
N ILE A 14 6.90 26.07 -5.68
CA ILE A 14 6.32 25.05 -6.56
C ILE A 14 7.39 24.02 -6.95
N VAL A 15 8.60 24.45 -7.30
CA VAL A 15 9.69 23.52 -7.66
C VAL A 15 10.09 22.65 -6.48
N ILE A 16 10.22 23.21 -5.28
CA ILE A 16 10.53 22.44 -4.07
C ILE A 16 9.39 21.47 -3.74
N PHE A 17 8.13 21.91 -3.79
CA PHE A 17 6.97 21.04 -3.56
C PHE A 17 6.87 19.93 -4.59
N SER A 18 7.12 20.23 -5.87
CA SER A 18 7.12 19.25 -6.96
C SER A 18 8.23 18.22 -6.79
N SER A 19 9.43 18.68 -6.38
CA SER A 19 10.59 17.81 -6.14
C SER A 19 10.37 16.90 -4.93
N PHE A 20 9.78 17.45 -3.86
CA PHE A 20 9.42 16.68 -2.68
C PHE A 20 8.30 15.67 -2.98
N TYR A 21 7.29 16.06 -3.78
CA TYR A 21 6.23 15.17 -4.22
C TYR A 21 6.77 14.03 -5.09
N ALA A 22 7.66 14.33 -6.05
CA ALA A 22 8.33 13.33 -6.86
C ALA A 22 9.16 12.36 -6.00
N TYR A 23 9.94 12.87 -5.04
CA TYR A 23 10.73 12.04 -4.12
C TYR A 23 9.87 11.13 -3.24
N ALA A 24 8.75 11.64 -2.71
CA ALA A 24 7.80 10.84 -1.94
C ALA A 24 7.10 9.77 -2.79
N SER A 25 6.90 10.02 -4.10
CA SER A 25 6.31 9.06 -5.03
C SER A 25 7.27 7.94 -5.47
N THR A 26 8.59 8.18 -5.45
CA THR A 26 9.61 7.17 -5.81
C THR A 26 9.83 6.07 -4.76
N LEU A 27 9.15 6.14 -3.61
CA LEU A 27 9.34 5.22 -2.49
C LEU A 27 8.13 4.30 -2.30
N SER A 28 7.48 3.91 -3.40
CA SER A 28 6.37 2.96 -3.39
C SER A 28 6.37 2.07 -4.63
N ILE A 29 6.05 0.80 -4.45
CA ILE A 29 5.63 -0.11 -5.52
C ILE A 29 4.15 -0.44 -5.34
N SER A 30 3.44 -0.76 -6.41
CA SER A 30 2.02 -1.12 -6.32
C SER A 30 1.59 -2.06 -7.42
N GLY A 31 0.50 -2.76 -7.20
CA GLY A 31 -0.12 -3.63 -8.19
C GLY A 31 -1.63 -3.70 -8.00
N LYS A 32 -2.31 -4.17 -9.03
CA LYS A 32 -3.74 -4.45 -9.00
C LYS A 32 -3.98 -5.89 -9.41
N SER A 33 -4.99 -6.52 -8.85
CA SER A 33 -5.42 -7.84 -9.30
C SER A 33 -6.01 -7.77 -10.71
N ASP A 34 -5.93 -8.88 -11.45
CA ASP A 34 -6.44 -8.99 -12.82
C ASP A 34 -7.95 -8.74 -12.90
N ASN A 35 -8.70 -9.15 -11.86
CA ASN A 35 -10.12 -8.87 -11.74
C ASN A 35 -10.44 -7.41 -11.34
N GLY A 36 -9.43 -6.58 -11.08
CA GLY A 36 -9.56 -5.17 -10.71
C GLY A 36 -10.13 -4.91 -9.30
N MET A 37 -10.39 -5.96 -8.51
CA MET A 37 -10.97 -5.83 -7.17
C MET A 37 -9.96 -5.33 -6.14
N TRP A 38 -8.68 -5.65 -6.29
CA TRP A 38 -7.66 -5.42 -5.28
C TRP A 38 -6.61 -4.44 -5.77
N LYS A 39 -6.17 -3.55 -4.89
CA LYS A 39 -4.93 -2.80 -5.05
C LYS A 39 -4.05 -3.02 -3.85
N TYR A 40 -2.83 -3.45 -4.09
CA TYR A 40 -1.80 -3.51 -3.08
C TYR A 40 -0.78 -2.39 -3.31
N THR A 41 -0.38 -1.71 -2.24
CA THR A 41 0.66 -0.68 -2.25
C THR A 41 1.68 -1.02 -1.19
N TYR A 42 2.95 -1.03 -1.57
CA TYR A 42 4.05 -1.22 -0.64
C TYR A 42 4.92 0.03 -0.65
N LYS A 43 4.89 0.80 0.43
CA LYS A 43 5.45 2.15 0.49
C LYS A 43 6.30 2.36 1.72
N LYS A 44 7.37 3.15 1.59
CA LYS A 44 8.18 3.59 2.74
C LYS A 44 7.34 4.42 3.70
N ASN A 45 7.36 4.07 4.98
CA ASN A 45 6.84 4.91 6.04
C ASN A 45 7.75 6.15 6.18
N LEU A 46 7.15 7.33 6.02
CA LEU A 46 7.84 8.62 6.13
C LEU A 46 7.46 9.34 7.43
N ASP A 47 6.56 8.77 8.23
CA ASP A 47 6.24 9.30 9.54
C ASP A 47 7.44 9.07 10.47
N LEU A 48 7.96 10.16 11.03
CA LEU A 48 9.10 10.15 11.94
C LEU A 48 8.72 9.64 13.34
N SER A 49 7.42 9.55 13.63
CA SER A 49 6.89 9.06 14.91
C SER A 49 6.64 7.55 14.94
N GLU A 50 6.71 6.88 13.78
CA GLU A 50 6.48 5.45 13.62
C GLU A 50 7.77 4.66 13.29
N PRO A 51 7.76 3.32 13.42
CA PRO A 51 8.90 2.49 13.07
C PRO A 51 9.36 2.75 11.63
N THR A 52 10.64 3.08 11.48
CA THR A 52 11.26 3.28 10.17
C THR A 52 11.21 1.98 9.38
N GLY A 53 10.48 1.96 8.27
CA GLY A 53 10.39 0.78 7.41
C GLY A 53 9.45 0.97 6.24
N TRP A 54 8.99 -0.13 5.66
CA TRP A 54 8.01 -0.12 4.60
C TRP A 54 6.71 -0.78 5.07
N GLN A 55 5.59 -0.20 4.65
CA GLN A 55 4.23 -0.62 5.00
C GLN A 55 3.51 -1.10 3.76
N GLY A 56 2.90 -2.27 3.89
CA GLY A 56 1.97 -2.85 2.95
C GLY A 56 0.55 -2.35 3.22
N LYS A 57 -0.17 -2.02 2.16
CA LYS A 57 -1.58 -1.64 2.23
C LYS A 57 -2.35 -2.37 1.16
N LEU A 58 -3.29 -3.21 1.57
CA LEU A 58 -4.29 -3.79 0.66
C LEU A 58 -5.58 -2.98 0.74
N LYS A 59 -6.17 -2.72 -0.42
CA LYS A 59 -7.47 -2.06 -0.51
C LYS A 59 -8.34 -2.72 -1.58
N GLN A 60 -9.56 -3.04 -1.21
CA GLN A 60 -10.63 -3.39 -2.12
C GLN A 60 -11.08 -2.12 -2.86
N LEU A 61 -11.04 -2.16 -4.18
CA LEU A 61 -11.37 -1.04 -5.07
C LEU A 61 -12.87 -0.94 -5.35
N ASP A 62 -13.56 -2.08 -5.35
CA ASP A 62 -15.01 -2.11 -5.48
C ASP A 62 -15.70 -2.10 -4.10
N LYS A 63 -17.04 -2.21 -4.11
CA LYS A 63 -17.88 -2.19 -2.91
C LYS A 63 -18.61 -3.51 -2.71
N GLN A 64 -18.10 -4.62 -3.25
CA GLN A 64 -18.73 -5.92 -3.08
C GLN A 64 -18.52 -6.42 -1.66
N LYS A 65 -19.54 -7.04 -1.07
CA LYS A 65 -19.38 -7.65 0.25
C LYS A 65 -18.70 -9.00 0.07
N VAL A 66 -17.42 -9.03 0.41
CA VAL A 66 -16.56 -10.23 0.39
C VAL A 66 -15.92 -10.38 1.75
N GLU A 67 -15.58 -11.60 2.12
CA GLU A 67 -14.86 -11.90 3.34
C GLU A 67 -13.42 -12.29 2.99
N VAL A 68 -12.44 -11.48 3.36
CA VAL A 68 -11.03 -11.83 3.16
C VAL A 68 -10.62 -12.84 4.22
N LYS A 69 -10.01 -13.94 3.78
CA LYS A 69 -9.62 -15.08 4.62
C LYS A 69 -8.12 -15.15 4.84
N GLU A 70 -7.32 -14.80 3.85
CA GLU A 70 -5.87 -14.84 3.95
C GLU A 70 -5.24 -13.86 2.97
N LEU A 71 -4.18 -13.20 3.43
CA LEU A 71 -3.27 -12.42 2.60
C LEU A 71 -1.88 -13.02 2.68
N THR A 72 -1.24 -13.19 1.54
CA THR A 72 0.14 -13.68 1.45
C THR A 72 0.95 -12.75 0.56
N PHE A 73 2.02 -12.18 1.12
CA PHE A 73 2.96 -11.32 0.40
C PHE A 73 4.28 -12.06 0.20
N THR A 74 4.77 -12.11 -1.03
CA THR A 74 6.00 -12.84 -1.37
C THR A 74 7.03 -11.99 -2.09
N ASP A 75 8.31 -12.38 -1.93
CA ASP A 75 9.49 -11.89 -2.64
C ASP A 75 10.20 -13.08 -3.29
N ASN A 76 10.23 -13.14 -4.62
CA ASN A 76 10.78 -14.29 -5.38
C ASN A 76 10.24 -15.63 -4.85
N ASP A 77 8.93 -15.66 -4.58
CA ASP A 77 8.17 -16.79 -4.04
C ASP A 77 8.47 -17.17 -2.56
N GLU A 78 9.36 -16.43 -1.86
CA GLU A 78 9.51 -16.52 -0.40
C GLU A 78 8.44 -15.69 0.31
N ILE A 79 7.76 -16.26 1.31
CA ILE A 79 6.73 -15.55 2.09
C ILE A 79 7.40 -14.51 3.00
N LEU A 80 7.14 -13.24 2.71
CA LEU A 80 7.56 -12.12 3.57
C LEU A 80 6.56 -11.86 4.69
N ALA A 81 5.27 -12.03 4.40
CA ALA A 81 4.20 -11.88 5.37
C ALA A 81 2.99 -12.71 4.98
N GLN A 82 2.32 -13.26 5.99
CA GLN A 82 1.06 -13.97 5.86
C GLN A 82 0.16 -13.59 7.04
N THR A 83 -1.11 -13.33 6.76
CA THR A 83 -2.12 -13.06 7.80
C THR A 83 -3.46 -13.62 7.39
N ASP A 84 -4.16 -14.22 8.33
CA ASP A 84 -5.45 -14.89 8.16
C ASP A 84 -6.53 -14.38 9.12
N SER A 85 -6.19 -13.39 9.94
CA SER A 85 -7.06 -12.83 10.96
C SER A 85 -7.17 -11.32 10.80
N PHE A 86 -8.40 -10.86 10.62
CA PHE A 86 -8.72 -9.45 10.40
C PHE A 86 -9.81 -9.02 11.37
N VAL A 87 -9.51 -7.98 12.14
CA VAL A 87 -10.46 -7.36 13.07
C VAL A 87 -10.63 -5.91 12.66
N GLU A 88 -11.88 -5.47 12.55
CA GLU A 88 -12.19 -4.07 12.25
C GLU A 88 -11.76 -3.16 13.41
N GLY A 89 -11.03 -2.10 13.11
CA GLY A 89 -10.56 -1.16 14.12
C GLY A 89 -9.25 -0.46 13.76
N THR A 90 -8.71 0.22 14.76
CA THR A 90 -7.40 0.88 14.71
C THR A 90 -6.46 0.14 15.65
N ASP A 91 -5.31 -0.27 15.16
CA ASP A 91 -4.26 -0.92 15.96
C ASP A 91 -3.43 0.14 16.73
N ILE A 92 -2.56 -0.31 17.62
CA ILE A 92 -1.69 0.52 18.48
C ILE A 92 -0.77 1.41 17.63
N ASP A 93 -0.37 0.92 16.47
CA ASP A 93 0.47 1.65 15.51
C ASP A 93 -0.33 2.62 14.61
N GLY A 94 -1.64 2.77 14.84
CA GLY A 94 -2.50 3.64 14.04
C GLY A 94 -3.02 3.01 12.75
N SER A 95 -2.59 1.79 12.40
CA SER A 95 -3.08 1.05 11.24
C SER A 95 -4.58 0.81 11.34
N VAL A 96 -5.32 1.11 10.27
CA VAL A 96 -6.78 0.93 10.23
C VAL A 96 -7.13 -0.26 9.37
N THR A 97 -7.91 -1.18 9.94
CA THR A 97 -8.53 -2.28 9.20
C THR A 97 -10.04 -2.05 9.08
N THR A 98 -10.56 -2.09 7.86
CA THR A 98 -11.99 -2.10 7.55
C THR A 98 -12.34 -3.41 6.88
N LEU A 99 -13.46 -4.03 7.25
CA LEU A 99 -13.84 -5.32 6.65
C LEU A 99 -14.68 -5.14 5.38
N HIS A 100 -15.34 -3.99 5.22
CA HIS A 100 -16.15 -3.72 4.03
C HIS A 100 -16.25 -2.22 3.65
N PRO A 101 -15.77 -1.80 2.46
CA PRO A 101 -14.87 -2.55 1.59
C PRO A 101 -13.57 -2.88 2.34
N PHE A 102 -12.99 -4.03 2.05
CA PHE A 102 -11.85 -4.52 2.79
C PHE A 102 -10.63 -3.60 2.59
N ALA A 103 -10.01 -3.18 3.68
CA ALA A 103 -8.72 -2.50 3.66
C ALA A 103 -7.95 -2.84 4.93
N THR A 104 -6.64 -3.03 4.80
CA THR A 104 -5.77 -3.28 5.94
C THR A 104 -4.36 -2.80 5.62
N GLU A 105 -3.62 -2.47 6.67
CA GLU A 105 -2.25 -1.97 6.63
C GLU A 105 -1.39 -2.85 7.53
N PHE A 106 -0.16 -3.14 7.10
CA PHE A 106 0.76 -3.99 7.85
C PHE A 106 2.22 -3.59 7.59
N TYR A 107 3.03 -3.68 8.63
CA TYR A 107 4.47 -3.40 8.57
C TYR A 107 5.24 -4.59 7.99
N LEU A 108 6.09 -4.34 6.98
CA LEU A 108 6.92 -5.36 6.31
C LEU A 108 8.43 -5.11 6.48
N GLY A 109 8.82 -4.03 7.13
CA GLY A 109 10.21 -3.73 7.48
C GLY A 109 11.06 -3.22 6.32
N ASN A 110 11.47 -4.10 5.41
CA ASN A 110 12.58 -3.84 4.49
C ASN A 110 12.16 -3.27 3.13
N SER A 111 12.96 -2.38 2.57
CA SER A 111 12.68 -1.85 1.22
C SER A 111 12.63 -2.93 0.14
N PRO A 112 11.78 -2.77 -0.89
CA PRO A 112 11.87 -3.57 -2.11
C PRO A 112 13.28 -3.58 -2.69
N LYS A 113 13.71 -4.74 -3.17
CA LYS A 113 15.00 -4.97 -3.78
C LYS A 113 14.87 -4.94 -5.29
N ARG A 114 15.87 -4.37 -5.97
CA ARG A 114 15.88 -4.30 -7.44
C ARG A 114 16.06 -5.70 -8.03
N GLY A 115 15.25 -6.04 -9.03
CA GLY A 115 15.30 -7.34 -9.72
C GLY A 115 14.52 -8.45 -9.03
N HIS A 116 13.88 -8.15 -7.89
CA HIS A 116 13.00 -9.07 -7.19
C HIS A 116 11.56 -8.96 -7.71
N ILE A 117 10.85 -10.08 -7.70
CA ILE A 117 9.44 -10.16 -8.09
C ILE A 117 8.61 -10.26 -6.82
N TYR A 118 7.84 -9.20 -6.57
CA TYR A 118 6.94 -9.14 -5.43
C TYR A 118 5.52 -9.51 -5.86
N LYS A 119 4.85 -10.41 -5.13
CA LYS A 119 3.46 -10.81 -5.42
C LYS A 119 2.60 -10.67 -4.18
N MET A 120 1.33 -10.36 -4.40
CA MET A 120 0.28 -10.40 -3.39
C MET A 120 -0.73 -11.46 -3.80
N ALA A 121 -1.05 -12.37 -2.88
CA ALA A 121 -2.16 -13.30 -2.99
C ALA A 121 -3.24 -12.94 -1.97
N VAL A 122 -4.49 -12.86 -2.43
CA VAL A 122 -5.67 -12.54 -1.61
C VAL A 122 -6.64 -13.70 -1.74
N LYS A 123 -6.84 -14.45 -0.66
CA LYS A 123 -7.93 -15.43 -0.57
C LYS A 123 -9.14 -14.79 0.06
N TRP A 124 -10.28 -14.88 -0.62
CA TRP A 124 -11.52 -14.27 -0.18
C TRP A 124 -12.71 -15.17 -0.51
N GLN A 125 -13.82 -14.93 0.19
CA GLN A 125 -15.04 -15.71 0.07
C GLN A 125 -16.22 -14.81 -0.26
N LYS A 126 -17.10 -15.30 -1.14
CA LYS A 126 -18.38 -14.67 -1.47
C LYS A 126 -19.42 -15.76 -1.66
N GLU A 127 -20.57 -15.63 -0.99
CA GLU A 127 -21.71 -16.54 -1.13
C GLU A 127 -21.35 -18.03 -0.91
N GLY A 128 -20.36 -18.31 -0.07
CA GLY A 128 -19.90 -19.67 0.21
C GLY A 128 -18.73 -20.13 -0.65
N GLU A 129 -18.48 -19.49 -1.79
CA GLU A 129 -17.38 -19.84 -2.71
C GLU A 129 -16.08 -19.11 -2.36
N THR A 130 -14.97 -19.83 -2.41
CA THR A 130 -13.62 -19.30 -2.15
C THR A 130 -12.90 -19.00 -3.46
N TYR A 131 -12.27 -17.83 -3.50
CA TYR A 131 -11.51 -17.32 -4.61
C TYR A 131 -10.11 -16.95 -4.15
N GLU A 132 -9.15 -16.99 -5.07
CA GLU A 132 -7.77 -16.57 -4.83
C GLU A 132 -7.29 -15.71 -5.99
N ASP A 133 -6.92 -14.47 -5.69
CA ASP A 133 -6.33 -13.56 -6.66
C ASP A 133 -4.85 -13.38 -6.34
N THR A 134 -3.98 -13.72 -7.30
CA THR A 134 -2.54 -13.46 -7.19
C THR A 134 -2.09 -12.46 -8.24
N PHE A 135 -1.37 -11.42 -7.84
CA PHE A 135 -0.89 -10.40 -8.75
C PHE A 135 0.48 -9.85 -8.36
N THR A 136 1.23 -9.43 -9.38
CA THR A 136 2.57 -8.85 -9.20
C THR A 136 2.45 -7.37 -8.85
N ILE A 137 3.37 -6.87 -8.02
CA ILE A 137 3.50 -5.44 -7.73
C ILE A 137 4.81 -4.89 -8.32
N HIS A 138 4.74 -3.66 -8.83
CA HIS A 138 5.82 -3.00 -9.59
C HIS A 138 6.12 -1.60 -9.09
#